data_AF-A0A969F4W2-F1
#
_entry.id   AF-A0A969F4W2-F1
#
_cell.length_a   1.000
_cell.length_b   1.000
_cell.length_c   1.000
_cell.angle_alpha   90.00
_cell.angle_beta   90.00
_cell.angle_gamma   90.00
#
_symmetry.space_group_name_H-M   'P 1'
#
loop_
_entity.id
_entity.type
_entity.pdbx_description
1 polymer ?
#
loop_
_entity_poly.entity_id
_entity_poly.type
_entity_poly.pdbx_seq_one_letter_code
_entity_poly.pdbx_strand_id
1 'polypeptide(L)'
;MAQQYAHYGVPSYSFKGREIVDSALSKMHGRGLAADVGAISFADMMTQMGQLLHEKAGESLFAFAYWPTIDTLSHFRLSDGTATRAEIRSLFHQIEHEFLNRLTPHARQDTLFFITADHGHSPWSQHIFLEDHPHLQDMLFMQPTGEVRFAYLYAKHGRIDDLLHYLHTHLSHALFVVRSEEALAAGLFGPGSTAVVPARIGDVLVIMRDEYILLSRAQEEKVRPFKSGHGGMTPAEMLTPWLGYRLDGW
;
A
#
# COMPACT_ATOMS: atom_id res chain seq x y z
N MET A 1 5.76 12.10 -8.79
CA MET A 1 5.59 11.78 -10.23
C MET A 1 4.86 12.91 -10.97
N ALA A 2 3.62 13.26 -10.64
CA ALA A 2 2.86 14.31 -11.34
C ALA A 2 3.59 15.65 -11.50
N GLN A 3 4.24 16.15 -10.43
CA GLN A 3 5.07 17.37 -10.52
C GLN A 3 6.24 17.26 -11.50
N GLN A 4 6.85 16.08 -11.63
CA GLN A 4 7.94 15.84 -12.58
C GLN A 4 7.41 15.83 -14.02
N TYR A 5 6.28 15.18 -14.28
CA TYR A 5 5.65 15.22 -15.61
C TYR A 5 5.18 16.61 -15.99
N ALA A 6 4.59 17.35 -15.05
CA ALA A 6 4.19 18.74 -15.27
C ALA A 6 5.39 19.64 -15.65
N HIS A 7 6.57 19.39 -15.09
CA HIS A 7 7.81 20.09 -15.47
C HIS A 7 8.18 19.85 -16.95
N TYR A 8 7.88 18.67 -17.49
CA TYR A 8 8.07 18.33 -18.91
C TYR A 8 6.85 18.62 -19.79
N GLY A 9 5.85 19.34 -19.29
CA GLY A 9 4.64 19.71 -20.04
C GLY A 9 3.65 18.56 -20.24
N VAL A 10 3.77 17.46 -19.50
CA VAL A 10 2.86 16.30 -19.58
C VAL A 10 1.84 16.39 -18.43
N PRO A 11 0.57 16.73 -18.69
CA PRO A 11 -0.46 16.78 -17.66
C PRO A 11 -0.71 15.39 -17.06
N SER A 12 -0.93 15.36 -15.74
CA SER A 12 -1.22 14.13 -15.00
C SER A 12 -2.65 14.14 -14.44
N TYR A 13 -3.37 13.05 -14.63
CA TYR A 13 -4.75 12.85 -14.18
C TYR A 13 -4.79 11.68 -13.20
N SER A 14 -5.49 11.85 -12.09
CA SER A 14 -5.69 10.81 -11.08
C SER A 14 -7.16 10.44 -10.99
N PHE A 15 -7.46 9.16 -10.89
CA PHE A 15 -8.80 8.62 -10.69
C PHE A 15 -8.80 7.77 -9.42
N LYS A 16 -9.73 8.04 -8.50
CA LYS A 16 -9.91 7.26 -7.27
C LYS A 16 -11.36 7.34 -6.79
N GLY A 17 -11.71 6.52 -5.80
CA GLY A 17 -13.04 6.61 -5.17
C GLY A 17 -13.32 8.03 -4.66
N ARG A 18 -14.53 8.54 -4.92
CA ARG A 18 -14.96 9.90 -4.53
C ARG A 18 -14.80 10.15 -3.03
N GLU A 19 -14.93 9.11 -2.22
CA GLU A 19 -14.78 9.17 -0.77
C GLU A 19 -13.35 9.46 -0.29
N ILE A 20 -12.33 9.18 -1.11
CA ILE A 20 -10.92 9.41 -0.77
C ILE A 20 -10.25 10.51 -1.58
N VAL A 21 -10.91 11.07 -2.61
CA VAL A 21 -10.35 12.12 -3.48
C VAL A 21 -9.86 13.33 -2.68
N ASP A 22 -10.64 13.72 -1.67
CA ASP A 22 -10.38 14.91 -0.85
C ASP A 22 -9.61 14.66 0.45
N SER A 23 -9.18 13.41 0.68
CA SER A 23 -8.43 13.04 1.88
C SER A 23 -7.09 13.81 1.96
N ALA A 24 -6.60 14.03 3.18
CA ALA A 24 -5.32 14.72 3.37
C ALA A 24 -4.18 14.01 2.64
N LEU A 25 -4.18 12.68 2.65
CA LEU A 25 -3.19 11.86 1.97
C LEU A 25 -3.28 11.99 0.44
N SER A 26 -4.48 11.98 -0.13
CA SER A 26 -4.70 12.22 -1.56
C SER A 26 -4.20 13.61 -1.98
N LYS A 27 -4.49 14.65 -1.19
CA LYS A 27 -4.01 16.01 -1.46
C LYS A 27 -2.49 16.14 -1.40
N MET A 28 -1.86 15.42 -0.49
CA MET A 28 -0.40 15.36 -0.40
C MET A 28 0.23 14.70 -1.64
N HIS A 29 -0.32 13.57 -2.09
CA HIS A 29 0.18 12.84 -3.25
C HIS A 29 -0.25 13.44 -4.60
N GLY A 30 -1.34 14.21 -4.62
CA GLY A 30 -1.92 14.81 -5.82
C GLY A 30 -1.30 16.16 -6.23
N ARG A 31 -0.20 16.59 -5.61
CA ARG A 31 0.48 17.83 -6.00
C ARG A 31 0.94 17.75 -7.46
N GLY A 32 0.62 18.77 -8.24
CA GLY A 32 0.98 18.86 -9.66
C GLY A 32 0.06 18.09 -10.61
N LEU A 33 -1.05 17.52 -10.13
CA LEU A 33 -2.09 16.97 -11.00
C LEU A 33 -2.80 18.09 -11.78
N ALA A 34 -3.15 17.80 -13.03
CA ALA A 34 -4.06 18.62 -13.83
C ALA A 34 -5.50 18.46 -13.34
N ALA A 35 -5.88 17.23 -12.94
CA ALA A 35 -7.14 16.95 -12.25
C ALA A 35 -7.01 15.73 -11.33
N ASP A 36 -7.77 15.72 -10.23
CA ASP A 36 -8.00 14.57 -9.37
C ASP A 36 -9.50 14.26 -9.40
N VAL A 37 -9.85 13.11 -9.97
CA VAL A 37 -11.20 12.74 -10.40
C VAL A 37 -11.76 11.68 -9.46
N GLY A 38 -12.90 12.00 -8.84
CA GLY A 38 -13.61 11.10 -7.92
C GLY A 38 -14.64 10.25 -8.65
N ALA A 39 -14.44 8.94 -8.68
CA ALA A 39 -15.38 7.97 -9.23
C ALA A 39 -16.36 7.45 -8.16
N ILE A 40 -17.62 7.25 -8.53
CA ILE A 40 -18.65 6.68 -7.66
C ILE A 40 -18.55 5.15 -7.61
N SER A 41 -18.18 4.53 -8.73
CA SER A 41 -17.99 3.09 -8.87
C SER A 41 -16.80 2.80 -9.78
N PHE A 42 -16.38 1.54 -9.84
CA PHE A 42 -15.31 1.14 -10.75
C PHE A 42 -15.70 1.32 -12.22
N ALA A 43 -16.96 1.00 -12.57
CA ALA A 43 -17.48 1.25 -13.92
C ALA A 43 -17.45 2.74 -14.28
N ASP A 44 -17.85 3.60 -13.34
CA ASP A 44 -17.78 5.07 -13.50
C ASP A 44 -16.33 5.55 -13.69
N MET A 45 -15.37 4.96 -12.98
CA MET A 45 -13.95 5.23 -13.21
C MET A 45 -13.51 4.83 -14.63
N MET A 46 -13.88 3.63 -15.08
CA MET A 46 -13.52 3.11 -16.41
C MET A 46 -14.09 3.99 -17.53
N THR A 47 -15.34 4.43 -17.40
CA THR A 47 -15.97 5.30 -18.40
C THR A 47 -15.33 6.69 -18.43
N GLN A 48 -15.03 7.28 -17.27
CA GLN A 48 -14.35 8.59 -17.18
C GLN A 48 -12.92 8.54 -17.75
N MET A 49 -12.17 7.47 -17.48
CA MET A 49 -10.86 7.25 -18.09
C MET A 49 -10.97 7.10 -19.61
N GLY A 50 -11.97 6.37 -20.09
CA GLY A 50 -12.24 6.23 -21.51
C GLY A 50 -12.56 7.57 -22.18
N GLN A 51 -13.38 8.41 -21.53
CA GLN A 51 -13.70 9.76 -22.00
C GLN A 51 -12.44 10.63 -22.08
N LEU A 52 -11.59 10.62 -21.04
CA LEU A 52 -10.33 11.37 -21.04
C LEU A 52 -9.47 11.01 -22.25
N LEU A 53 -9.29 9.71 -22.55
CA LEU A 53 -8.46 9.28 -23.68
C LEU A 53 -9.06 9.66 -25.04
N HIS A 54 -10.39 9.74 -25.16
CA HIS A 54 -11.02 10.24 -26.39
C HIS A 54 -10.86 11.75 -26.54
N GLU A 55 -11.11 12.51 -25.47
CA GLU A 55 -10.99 13.97 -25.46
C GLU A 55 -9.56 14.44 -25.70
N LYS A 56 -8.59 13.66 -25.24
CA LYS A 56 -7.15 13.95 -25.29
C LYS A 56 -6.38 13.11 -26.29
N ALA A 57 -7.06 12.50 -27.25
CA ALA A 57 -6.42 11.68 -28.26
C ALA A 57 -5.39 12.50 -29.05
N GLY A 58 -4.15 11.99 -29.14
CA GLY A 58 -3.02 12.69 -29.76
C GLY A 58 -2.26 13.66 -28.84
N GLU A 59 -2.74 13.91 -27.62
CA GLU A 59 -2.00 14.67 -26.59
C GLU A 59 -1.17 13.72 -25.72
N SER A 60 0.00 14.17 -25.26
CA SER A 60 0.78 13.45 -24.24
C SER A 60 0.20 13.69 -22.86
N LEU A 61 -0.12 12.62 -22.12
CA LEU A 61 -0.61 12.69 -20.74
C LEU A 61 -0.15 11.50 -19.91
N PHE A 62 -0.31 11.60 -18.59
CA PHE A 62 -0.19 10.47 -17.67
C PHE A 62 -1.50 10.31 -16.89
N ALA A 63 -2.08 9.11 -16.88
CA ALA A 63 -3.29 8.79 -16.11
C ALA A 63 -2.99 7.69 -15.08
N PHE A 64 -3.43 7.89 -13.84
CA PHE A 64 -3.30 6.93 -12.75
C PHE A 64 -4.67 6.64 -12.14
N ALA A 65 -4.99 5.37 -11.94
CA ALA A 65 -6.26 4.94 -11.36
C ALA A 65 -6.02 4.03 -10.15
N TYR A 66 -6.72 4.29 -9.05
CA TYR A 66 -6.62 3.54 -7.80
C TYR A 66 -8.00 3.05 -7.34
N TRP A 67 -8.11 1.76 -7.04
CA TRP A 67 -9.34 1.13 -6.56
C TRP A 67 -9.09 0.14 -5.42
N PRO A 68 -9.69 0.32 -4.22
CA PRO A 68 -9.29 -0.40 -3.00
C PRO A 68 -10.03 -1.71 -2.74
N THR A 69 -11.00 -2.11 -3.58
CA THR A 69 -11.94 -3.18 -3.20
C THR A 69 -11.29 -4.55 -3.04
N ILE A 70 -10.22 -4.86 -3.80
CA ILE A 70 -9.47 -6.11 -3.66
C ILE A 70 -8.78 -6.18 -2.29
N ASP A 71 -8.10 -5.11 -1.87
CA ASP A 71 -7.46 -5.00 -0.56
C ASP A 71 -8.50 -5.15 0.57
N THR A 72 -9.58 -4.38 0.49
CA THR A 72 -10.68 -4.42 1.47
C THR A 72 -11.25 -5.84 1.58
N LEU A 73 -11.57 -6.50 0.46
CA LEU A 73 -12.08 -7.87 0.49
C LEU A 73 -11.05 -8.84 1.03
N SER A 74 -9.77 -8.69 0.66
CA SER A 74 -8.69 -9.56 1.13
C SER A 74 -8.60 -9.50 2.66
N HIS A 75 -8.65 -8.32 3.26
CA HIS A 75 -8.71 -8.16 4.72
C HIS A 75 -9.86 -8.96 5.35
N PHE A 76 -11.10 -8.84 4.84
CA PHE A 76 -12.25 -9.48 5.48
C PHE A 76 -12.52 -10.94 5.05
N ARG A 77 -12.00 -11.36 3.90
CA ARG A 77 -12.42 -12.60 3.20
C ARG A 77 -11.26 -13.43 2.67
N LEU A 78 -10.01 -13.10 3.02
CA LEU A 78 -8.76 -13.69 2.50
C LEU A 78 -8.52 -13.33 1.03
N SER A 79 -7.24 -13.22 0.65
CA SER A 79 -6.83 -12.87 -0.72
C SER A 79 -7.21 -13.93 -1.75
N ASP A 80 -7.26 -15.20 -1.35
CA ASP A 80 -7.66 -16.33 -2.18
C ASP A 80 -9.14 -16.71 -2.03
N GLY A 81 -9.91 -15.96 -1.23
CA GLY A 81 -11.31 -16.22 -0.95
C GLY A 81 -12.23 -16.03 -2.15
N THR A 82 -13.39 -16.72 -2.14
CA THR A 82 -14.37 -16.71 -3.24
C THR A 82 -14.83 -15.30 -3.62
N ALA A 83 -15.09 -14.45 -2.62
CA ALA A 83 -15.53 -13.07 -2.82
C ALA A 83 -14.42 -12.23 -3.49
N THR A 84 -13.18 -12.32 -2.99
CA THR A 84 -12.01 -11.62 -3.55
C THR A 84 -11.76 -12.04 -4.99
N ARG A 85 -11.80 -13.35 -5.29
CA ARG A 85 -11.66 -13.85 -6.66
C ARG A 85 -12.79 -13.39 -7.58
N ALA A 86 -14.02 -13.29 -7.07
CA ALA A 86 -15.16 -12.78 -7.84
C ALA A 86 -15.00 -11.29 -8.15
N GLU A 87 -14.53 -10.49 -7.19
CA GLU A 87 -14.25 -9.08 -7.39
C GLU A 87 -13.16 -8.87 -8.43
N ILE A 88 -12.04 -9.60 -8.35
CA ILE A 88 -10.98 -9.55 -9.37
C ILE A 88 -11.57 -9.78 -10.76
N ARG A 89 -12.35 -10.86 -10.95
CA ARG A 89 -13.01 -11.12 -12.24
C ARG A 89 -13.94 -9.98 -12.68
N SER A 90 -14.71 -9.42 -11.75
CA SER A 90 -15.63 -8.30 -12.01
C SER A 90 -14.88 -7.04 -12.47
N LEU A 91 -13.76 -6.73 -11.84
CA LEU A 91 -12.93 -5.58 -12.20
C LEU A 91 -12.28 -5.78 -13.58
N PHE A 92 -11.69 -6.95 -13.85
CA PHE A 92 -11.13 -7.24 -15.18
C PHE A 92 -12.19 -7.21 -16.29
N HIS A 93 -13.40 -7.71 -16.02
CA HIS A 93 -14.52 -7.60 -16.95
C HIS A 93 -14.88 -6.14 -17.24
N GLN A 94 -14.94 -5.28 -16.22
CA GLN A 94 -15.22 -3.85 -16.41
C GLN A 94 -14.08 -3.12 -17.15
N ILE A 95 -12.81 -3.45 -16.87
CA ILE A 95 -11.66 -2.93 -17.63
C ILE A 95 -11.83 -3.27 -19.11
N GLU A 96 -12.13 -4.53 -19.43
CA GLU A 96 -12.29 -4.97 -20.81
C GLU A 96 -13.48 -4.30 -21.50
N HIS A 97 -14.67 -4.34 -20.89
CA HIS A 97 -15.91 -3.97 -21.57
C HIS A 97 -16.28 -2.49 -21.48
N GLU A 98 -15.92 -1.80 -20.40
CA GLU A 98 -16.28 -0.39 -20.20
C GLU A 98 -15.13 0.57 -20.50
N PHE A 99 -13.89 0.07 -20.55
CA PHE A 99 -12.73 0.87 -20.95
C PHE A 99 -12.17 0.41 -22.29
N LEU A 100 -11.51 -0.74 -22.36
CA LEU A 100 -10.69 -1.12 -23.52
C LEU A 100 -11.50 -1.28 -24.81
N ASN A 101 -12.61 -2.01 -24.77
CA ASN A 101 -13.47 -2.25 -25.93
C ASN A 101 -14.24 -1.00 -26.38
N ARG A 102 -14.24 0.07 -25.56
CA ARG A 102 -14.89 1.34 -25.89
C ARG A 102 -13.94 2.36 -26.53
N LEU A 103 -12.63 2.17 -26.42
CA LEU A 103 -11.65 3.07 -27.03
C LEU A 103 -11.63 2.93 -28.55
N THR A 104 -11.66 4.05 -29.26
CA THR A 104 -11.40 4.09 -30.72
C THR A 104 -9.93 3.87 -31.03
N PRO A 105 -9.55 3.44 -32.25
CA PRO A 105 -8.14 3.31 -32.64
C PRO A 105 -7.32 4.59 -32.41
N HIS A 106 -7.91 5.77 -32.66
CA HIS A 106 -7.25 7.05 -32.41
C HIS A 106 -6.99 7.31 -30.91
N ALA A 107 -7.92 6.94 -30.04
CA ALA A 107 -7.75 7.07 -28.59
C ALA A 107 -6.77 6.03 -28.00
N ARG A 108 -6.54 4.91 -28.70
CA ARG A 108 -5.58 3.85 -28.30
C ARG A 108 -4.14 4.16 -28.74
N GLN A 109 -3.98 4.99 -29.77
CA GLN A 109 -2.70 5.22 -30.41
C GLN A 109 -1.65 5.71 -29.41
N ASP A 110 -0.47 5.10 -29.46
CA ASP A 110 0.70 5.40 -28.63
C ASP A 110 0.42 5.41 -27.12
N THR A 111 -0.59 4.65 -26.67
CA THR A 111 -0.95 4.52 -25.26
C THR A 111 -0.38 3.24 -24.66
N LEU A 112 0.37 3.38 -23.57
CA LEU A 112 0.86 2.27 -22.75
C LEU A 112 -0.02 2.14 -21.50
N PHE A 113 -0.59 0.96 -21.28
CA PHE A 113 -1.45 0.69 -20.14
C PHE A 113 -0.80 -0.33 -19.21
N PHE A 114 -0.92 -0.07 -17.91
CA PHE A 114 -0.38 -0.92 -16.86
C PHE A 114 -1.43 -1.27 -15.81
N ILE A 115 -1.35 -2.50 -15.28
CA ILE A 115 -2.04 -2.91 -14.06
C ILE A 115 -0.98 -3.42 -13.09
N THR A 116 -1.04 -2.91 -11.86
CA THR A 116 -0.18 -3.38 -10.78
C THR A 116 -0.88 -3.21 -9.43
N ALA A 117 -0.21 -3.68 -8.37
CA ALA A 117 -0.60 -3.44 -6.99
C ALA A 117 0.64 -2.99 -6.20
N ASP A 118 0.40 -2.32 -5.08
CA ASP A 118 1.40 -1.89 -4.11
C ASP A 118 1.83 -3.01 -3.16
N HIS A 119 0.92 -3.92 -2.81
CA HIS A 119 1.22 -5.11 -1.99
C HIS A 119 0.27 -6.28 -2.28
N GLY A 120 0.63 -7.44 -1.75
CA GLY A 120 -0.24 -8.61 -1.60
C GLY A 120 -0.76 -8.75 -0.17
N HIS A 121 -1.18 -9.95 0.23
CA HIS A 121 -1.75 -10.23 1.56
C HIS A 121 -1.31 -11.61 2.08
N SER A 122 -1.10 -11.70 3.39
CA SER A 122 -0.88 -12.93 4.14
C SER A 122 -1.95 -13.10 5.23
N PRO A 123 -2.45 -14.34 5.47
CA PRO A 123 -3.36 -14.61 6.58
C PRO A 123 -2.77 -14.21 7.95
N TRP A 124 -3.65 -13.87 8.88
CA TRP A 124 -3.27 -13.55 10.27
C TRP A 124 -3.84 -14.64 11.18
N SER A 125 -2.98 -15.58 11.59
CA SER A 125 -3.40 -16.71 12.44
C SER A 125 -2.68 -16.76 13.79
N GLN A 126 -1.59 -16.02 13.96
CA GLN A 126 -0.79 -16.01 15.17
C GLN A 126 -0.72 -14.61 15.78
N HIS A 127 -1.15 -14.46 17.03
CA HIS A 127 -1.24 -13.16 17.69
C HIS A 127 -0.24 -13.07 18.83
N ILE A 128 0.53 -11.98 18.86
CA ILE A 128 1.39 -11.62 19.98
C ILE A 128 0.82 -10.36 20.62
N PHE A 129 0.43 -10.45 21.88
CA PHE A 129 -0.06 -9.32 22.64
C PHE A 129 1.09 -8.67 23.41
N LEU A 130 1.23 -7.35 23.31
CA LEU A 130 2.24 -6.59 24.06
C LEU A 130 2.10 -6.79 25.57
N GLU A 131 0.86 -6.94 26.05
CA GLU A 131 0.52 -7.18 27.45
C GLU A 131 1.07 -8.50 28.00
N ASP A 132 1.32 -9.48 27.14
CA ASP A 132 1.93 -10.75 27.55
C ASP A 132 3.48 -10.64 27.67
N HIS A 133 4.03 -9.46 27.35
CA HIS A 133 5.45 -9.13 27.41
C HIS A 133 5.72 -7.86 28.25
N PRO A 134 5.48 -7.89 29.58
CA PRO A 134 5.67 -6.71 30.44
C PRO A 134 7.11 -6.17 30.43
N HIS A 135 8.11 -7.06 30.39
CA HIS A 135 9.52 -6.64 30.31
C HIS A 135 9.85 -5.90 29.02
N LEU A 136 9.22 -6.25 27.90
CA LEU A 136 9.34 -5.48 26.65
C LEU A 136 8.76 -4.08 26.84
N GLN A 137 7.55 -3.98 27.38
CA GLN A 137 6.88 -2.70 27.60
C GLN A 137 7.63 -1.79 28.57
N ASP A 138 8.27 -2.35 29.60
CA ASP A 138 9.10 -1.60 30.55
C ASP A 138 10.28 -0.88 29.88
N MET A 139 10.73 -1.37 28.73
CA MET A 139 11.81 -0.78 27.93
C MET A 139 11.33 0.23 26.90
N LEU A 140 10.03 0.27 26.59
CA LEU A 140 9.48 1.16 25.57
C LEU A 140 9.14 2.54 26.16
N PHE A 141 9.55 3.60 25.47
CA PHE A 141 9.22 4.98 25.81
C PHE A 141 7.74 5.28 25.57
N MET A 142 7.16 4.67 24.54
CA MET A 142 5.75 4.76 24.18
C MET A 142 5.28 3.47 23.53
N GLN A 143 3.97 3.33 23.34
CA GLN A 143 3.42 2.19 22.59
C GLN A 143 3.98 2.13 21.16
N PRO A 144 4.16 0.92 20.59
CA PRO A 144 4.59 0.77 19.21
C PRO A 144 3.72 1.58 18.24
N THR A 145 4.35 2.14 17.23
CA THR A 145 3.66 2.84 16.12
C THR A 145 3.82 2.07 14.82
N GLY A 146 3.08 2.44 13.78
CA GLY A 146 3.04 1.69 12.53
C GLY A 146 1.80 0.78 12.48
N GLU A 147 1.97 -0.41 11.94
CA GLU A 147 0.91 -1.41 11.75
C GLU A 147 1.23 -2.71 12.48
N VAL A 148 0.25 -3.62 12.56
CA VAL A 148 0.39 -4.86 13.35
C VAL A 148 1.39 -5.86 12.75
N ARG A 149 1.79 -5.65 11.50
CA ARG A 149 2.80 -6.46 10.79
C ARG A 149 4.16 -5.79 10.68
N PHE A 150 4.21 -4.47 10.89
CA PHE A 150 5.39 -3.65 10.78
C PHE A 150 5.30 -2.53 11.81
N ALA A 151 6.09 -2.64 12.87
CA ALA A 151 6.04 -1.71 13.99
C ALA A 151 7.38 -0.98 14.16
N TYR A 152 7.30 0.30 14.52
CA TYR A 152 8.42 1.08 15.02
C TYR A 152 8.37 1.11 16.54
N LEU A 153 9.49 0.71 17.15
CA LEU A 153 9.68 0.72 18.59
C LEU A 153 10.57 1.89 19.01
N TYR A 154 10.20 2.52 20.12
CA TYR A 154 10.92 3.63 20.72
C TYR A 154 11.43 3.19 22.08
N ALA A 155 12.74 3.05 22.24
CA ALA A 155 13.35 2.61 23.48
C ALA A 155 13.43 3.78 24.47
N LYS A 156 13.29 3.47 25.77
CA LYS A 156 13.71 4.39 26.83
C LYS A 156 15.22 4.64 26.72
N HIS A 157 15.66 5.80 27.17
CA HIS A 157 17.08 6.18 27.14
C HIS A 157 17.97 5.09 27.76
N GLY A 158 18.99 4.66 27.01
CA GLY A 158 19.94 3.62 27.43
C GLY A 158 19.41 2.18 27.40
N ARG A 159 18.20 1.93 26.86
CA ARG A 159 17.58 0.58 26.85
C ARG A 159 17.55 -0.11 25.48
N ILE A 160 18.15 0.48 24.44
CA ILE A 160 18.12 -0.07 23.08
C ILE A 160 18.72 -1.48 23.03
N ASP A 161 19.88 -1.69 23.65
CA ASP A 161 20.56 -3.00 23.57
C ASP A 161 19.79 -4.07 24.37
N ASP A 162 19.21 -3.72 25.51
CA ASP A 162 18.31 -4.61 26.27
C ASP A 162 17.06 -4.96 25.46
N LEU A 163 16.48 -3.98 24.77
CA LEU A 163 15.33 -4.15 23.89
C LEU A 163 15.65 -5.14 22.77
N LEU A 164 16.76 -4.93 22.05
CA LEU A 164 17.21 -5.83 20.99
C LEU A 164 17.46 -7.25 21.54
N HIS A 165 18.14 -7.37 22.68
CA HIS A 165 18.40 -8.65 23.32
C HIS A 165 17.09 -9.39 23.65
N TYR A 166 16.10 -8.70 24.21
CA TYR A 166 14.80 -9.29 24.51
C TYR A 166 14.08 -9.78 23.25
N LEU A 167 14.00 -8.94 22.21
CA LEU A 167 13.35 -9.28 20.95
C LEU A 167 14.00 -10.51 20.30
N HIS A 168 15.34 -10.56 20.27
CA HIS A 168 16.06 -11.72 19.73
C HIS A 168 15.87 -12.99 20.56
N THR A 169 15.88 -12.87 21.89
CA THR A 169 15.79 -14.03 22.78
C THR A 169 14.38 -14.62 22.82
N HIS A 170 13.35 -13.77 22.88
CA HIS A 170 11.99 -14.22 23.14
C HIS A 170 11.09 -14.23 21.90
N LEU A 171 11.35 -13.38 20.91
CA LEU A 171 10.42 -13.15 19.80
C LEU A 171 11.02 -13.42 18.41
N SER A 172 12.29 -13.79 18.29
CA SER A 172 12.97 -14.02 16.99
C SER A 172 12.28 -15.04 16.07
N HIS A 173 11.53 -15.98 16.63
CA HIS A 173 10.72 -16.94 15.88
C HIS A 173 9.57 -16.27 15.09
N ALA A 174 9.07 -15.13 15.56
CA ALA A 174 7.87 -14.47 15.03
C ALA A 174 8.15 -13.13 14.34
N LEU A 175 9.37 -12.58 14.44
CA LEU A 175 9.70 -11.28 13.86
C LEU A 175 11.15 -11.19 13.37
N PHE A 176 11.38 -10.21 12.50
CA PHE A 176 12.67 -9.65 12.18
C PHE A 176 12.86 -8.34 12.96
N VAL A 177 14.08 -8.10 13.42
CA VAL A 177 14.47 -6.89 14.15
C VAL A 177 15.54 -6.19 13.33
N VAL A 178 15.39 -4.89 13.12
CA VAL A 178 16.38 -4.06 12.41
C VAL A 178 16.54 -2.74 13.16
N ARG A 179 17.78 -2.30 13.45
CA ARG A 179 17.98 -0.96 14.02
C ARG A 179 17.61 0.09 12.96
N SER A 180 16.95 1.17 13.37
CA SER A 180 16.54 2.23 12.43
C SER A 180 17.69 2.83 11.64
N GLU A 181 18.84 3.00 12.30
CA GLU A 181 20.10 3.47 11.72
C GLU A 181 20.61 2.53 10.62
N GLU A 182 20.52 1.21 10.83
CA GLU A 182 20.91 0.19 9.85
C GLU A 182 19.95 0.20 8.66
N ALA A 183 18.64 0.30 8.91
CA ALA A 183 17.62 0.40 7.86
C ALA A 183 17.82 1.65 6.98
N LEU A 184 18.19 2.78 7.59
CA LEU A 184 18.54 4.01 6.88
C LEU A 184 19.82 3.85 6.06
N ALA A 185 20.88 3.29 6.65
CA ALA A 185 22.15 3.07 5.96
C ALA A 185 22.02 2.10 4.78
N ALA A 186 21.14 1.11 4.89
CA ALA A 186 20.79 0.18 3.82
C ALA A 186 19.90 0.79 2.73
N GLY A 187 19.43 2.03 2.89
CA GLY A 187 18.63 2.73 1.89
C GLY A 187 17.18 2.25 1.79
N LEU A 188 16.64 1.59 2.83
CA LEU A 188 15.30 1.00 2.80
C LEU A 188 14.17 2.04 2.66
N PHE A 189 14.45 3.30 2.99
CA PHE A 189 13.49 4.41 2.86
C PHE A 189 13.64 5.20 1.55
N GLY A 190 14.38 4.65 0.59
CA GLY A 190 14.63 5.25 -0.71
C GLY A 190 15.71 6.33 -0.70
N PRO A 191 16.11 6.79 -1.90
CA PRO A 191 17.14 7.80 -2.05
C PRO A 191 16.69 9.16 -1.51
N GLY A 192 17.60 9.89 -0.88
CA GLY A 192 17.33 11.25 -0.40
C GLY A 192 16.38 11.29 0.80
N SER A 193 16.48 10.33 1.72
CA SER A 193 15.71 10.33 2.96
C SER A 193 15.76 11.72 3.60
N THR A 194 14.58 12.34 3.71
CA THR A 194 14.49 13.70 4.25
C THR A 194 14.91 13.69 5.71
N ALA A 195 15.37 14.83 6.23
CA ALA A 195 15.70 14.99 7.65
C ALA A 195 14.54 14.60 8.61
N VAL A 196 13.32 14.44 8.07
CA VAL A 196 12.12 14.02 8.81
C VAL A 196 12.05 12.50 9.03
N VAL A 197 12.67 11.68 8.17
CA VAL A 197 12.55 10.20 8.27
C VAL A 197 13.13 9.67 9.58
N PRO A 198 14.35 10.02 10.01
CA PRO A 198 14.91 9.50 11.27
C PRO A 198 14.04 9.82 12.49
N ALA A 199 13.31 10.95 12.46
CA ALA A 199 12.41 11.35 13.54
C ALA A 199 11.07 10.57 13.58
N ARG A 200 10.81 9.69 12.61
CA ARG A 200 9.51 8.98 12.46
C ARG A 200 9.60 7.46 12.54
N ILE A 201 10.80 6.89 12.49
CA ILE A 201 11.00 5.44 12.36
C ILE A 201 11.41 4.78 13.68
N GLY A 202 11.35 5.50 14.81
CA GLY A 202 11.78 5.01 16.11
C GLY A 202 13.25 4.58 16.14
N ASP A 203 13.59 3.74 17.12
CA ASP A 203 14.95 3.21 17.31
C ASP A 203 15.12 1.83 16.65
N VAL A 204 14.03 1.04 16.61
CA VAL A 204 14.03 -0.34 16.12
C VAL A 204 12.79 -0.59 15.28
N LEU A 205 12.98 -1.15 14.08
CA LEU A 205 11.94 -1.68 13.23
C LEU A 205 11.69 -3.14 13.61
N VAL A 206 10.43 -3.51 13.71
CA VAL A 206 9.97 -4.88 13.90
C VAL A 206 9.10 -5.26 12.72
N ILE A 207 9.46 -6.33 12.02
CA ILE A 207 8.72 -6.84 10.86
C ILE A 207 8.28 -8.26 11.15
N MET A 208 6.98 -8.51 11.19
CA MET A 208 6.45 -9.81 11.58
C MET A 208 6.70 -10.87 10.51
N ARG A 209 7.05 -12.09 10.94
CA ARG A 209 7.22 -13.28 10.11
C ARG A 209 5.89 -13.97 9.84
N ASP A 210 5.82 -14.70 8.72
CA ASP A 210 4.76 -15.64 8.41
C ASP A 210 3.35 -15.06 8.63
N GLU A 211 2.54 -15.67 9.50
CA GLU A 211 1.16 -15.23 9.81
C GLU A 211 1.06 -14.53 11.18
N TYR A 212 2.18 -14.09 11.75
CA TYR A 212 2.22 -13.39 13.02
C TYR A 212 1.82 -11.92 12.90
N ILE A 213 1.13 -11.43 13.92
CA ILE A 213 0.86 -10.02 14.14
C ILE A 213 1.22 -9.61 15.58
N LEU A 214 1.69 -8.38 15.76
CA LEU A 214 1.96 -7.75 17.05
C LEU A 214 0.93 -6.65 17.30
N LEU A 215 0.19 -6.76 18.42
CA LEU A 215 -0.84 -5.79 18.78
C LEU A 215 -0.96 -5.62 20.30
N SER A 216 -1.58 -4.52 20.70
CA SER A 216 -2.11 -4.35 22.05
C SER A 216 -3.52 -4.94 22.14
N ARG A 217 -3.98 -5.29 23.35
CA ARG A 217 -5.37 -5.71 23.60
C ARG A 217 -6.37 -4.62 23.23
N ALA A 218 -5.99 -3.34 23.34
CA ALA A 218 -6.82 -2.22 22.89
C ALA A 218 -7.05 -2.19 21.36
N GLN A 219 -6.17 -2.83 20.57
CA GLN A 219 -6.32 -2.96 19.12
C GLN A 219 -7.10 -4.21 18.72
N GLU A 220 -7.26 -5.20 19.61
CA GLU A 220 -7.84 -6.50 19.31
C GLU A 220 -9.23 -6.39 18.68
N GLU A 221 -10.13 -5.60 19.25
CA GLU A 221 -11.49 -5.45 18.72
C GLU A 221 -11.53 -4.89 17.29
N LYS A 222 -10.58 -4.00 16.97
CA LYS A 222 -10.47 -3.39 15.63
C LYS A 222 -9.87 -4.35 14.60
N VAL A 223 -8.95 -5.20 15.04
CA VAL A 223 -8.22 -6.16 14.19
C VAL A 223 -9.02 -7.46 13.99
N ARG A 224 -9.83 -7.87 14.97
CA ARG A 224 -10.62 -9.12 14.96
C ARG A 224 -11.41 -9.39 13.67
N PRO A 225 -11.99 -8.39 12.98
CA PRO A 225 -12.70 -8.64 11.71
C PRO A 225 -11.79 -9.04 10.55
N PHE A 226 -10.48 -8.76 10.63
CA PHE A 226 -9.52 -8.99 9.57
C PHE A 226 -8.95 -10.41 9.65
N LYS A 227 -9.01 -11.13 8.53
CA LYS A 227 -8.50 -12.49 8.35
C LYS A 227 -7.10 -12.51 7.71
N SER A 228 -6.74 -11.45 7.01
CA SER A 228 -5.44 -11.28 6.38
C SER A 228 -5.05 -9.80 6.37
N GLY A 229 -3.82 -9.51 6.02
CA GLY A 229 -3.34 -8.17 5.73
C GLY A 229 -1.91 -8.21 5.21
N HIS A 230 -1.21 -7.10 5.31
CA HIS A 230 0.09 -6.89 4.65
C HIS A 230 1.06 -6.20 5.61
N GLY A 231 2.25 -5.82 5.11
CA GLY A 231 3.30 -5.13 5.87
C GLY A 231 4.45 -6.05 6.32
N GLY A 232 4.29 -7.37 6.19
CA GLY A 232 5.36 -8.35 6.39
C GLY A 232 6.26 -8.51 5.15
N MET A 233 7.17 -9.48 5.22
CA MET A 233 8.13 -9.80 4.14
C MET A 233 7.85 -11.15 3.48
N THR A 234 6.65 -11.72 3.64
CA THR A 234 6.33 -12.97 2.96
C THR A 234 6.22 -12.74 1.45
N PRO A 235 6.52 -13.74 0.60
CA PRO A 235 6.31 -13.61 -0.84
C PRO A 235 4.86 -13.25 -1.20
N ALA A 236 3.88 -13.72 -0.42
CA ALA A 236 2.47 -13.41 -0.62
C ALA A 236 2.12 -11.94 -0.37
N GLU A 237 2.89 -11.23 0.46
CA GLU A 237 2.75 -9.80 0.71
C GLU A 237 3.58 -8.93 -0.24
N MET A 238 4.77 -9.41 -0.63
CA MET A 238 5.74 -8.61 -1.38
C MET A 238 5.62 -8.74 -2.90
N LEU A 239 5.15 -9.88 -3.42
CA LEU A 239 5.03 -10.09 -4.86
C LEU A 239 3.70 -9.54 -5.37
N THR A 240 3.77 -8.55 -6.25
CA THR A 240 2.60 -7.90 -6.84
C THR A 240 2.49 -8.19 -8.33
N PRO A 241 1.27 -8.19 -8.91
CA PRO A 241 1.12 -8.32 -10.34
C PRO A 241 1.76 -7.15 -11.07
N TRP A 242 2.33 -7.43 -12.24
CA TRP A 242 2.76 -6.42 -13.19
C TRP A 242 2.32 -6.85 -14.58
N LEU A 243 1.38 -6.10 -15.14
CA LEU A 243 0.87 -6.29 -16.50
C LEU A 243 1.10 -4.98 -17.26
N GLY A 244 1.70 -5.06 -18.44
CA GLY A 244 1.92 -3.92 -19.31
C GLY A 244 1.65 -4.28 -20.77
N TYR A 245 0.87 -3.45 -21.46
CA TYR A 245 0.59 -3.65 -22.88
C TYR A 245 0.34 -2.32 -23.60
N ARG A 246 0.68 -2.30 -24.89
CA ARG A 246 0.38 -1.19 -25.79
C ARG A 246 -1.06 -1.33 -26.29
N LEU A 247 -1.83 -0.25 -26.23
CA LEU A 247 -3.23 -0.24 -26.68
C LEU A 247 -3.37 -0.22 -28.20
N ASP A 248 -2.33 0.13 -28.95
CA ASP A 248 -2.36 0.26 -30.42
C ASP A 248 -2.95 -0.98 -31.13
N GLY A 249 -2.72 -2.16 -30.57
CA GLY A 249 -3.16 -3.45 -31.11
C GLY A 249 -4.30 -4.12 -30.35
N TRP A 250 -4.89 -3.45 -29.35
CA TRP A 250 -6.16 -3.88 -28.76
C TRP A 250 -7.31 -3.59 -29.73
#